data_AF-X1C1W2-F1
#
_entry.id   AF-X1C1W2-F1
#
_cell.length_a   1.000
_cell.length_b   1.000
_cell.length_c   1.000
_cell.angle_alpha   90.00
_cell.angle_beta   90.00
_cell.angle_gamma   90.00
#
_symmetry.space_group_name_H-M   'P 1'
#
loop_
_entity.id
_entity.type
_entity.pdbx_description
1 polymer ?
#
loop_
_entity_poly.entity_id
_entity_poly.type
_entity_poly.pdbx_seq_one_letter_code
_entity_poly.pdbx_strand_id
1 'polypeptide(L)'
;MTVVVYYYTATKPEDAVARILFKAGLYASEALALAAMDEGDPEFTIDEVRFEIGTPFIDAIRMLCEVCDYRFHFKYNGTPVFRPAPDGAVVFAFTAQKHIASVRNYQDHGEIWNRI
;
A
#
# COMPACT_ATOMS: atom_id res chain seq x y z
N MET A 1 3.28 -5.40 -18.20
CA MET A 1 2.70 -6.69 -17.79
C MET A 1 1.43 -6.37 -17.02
N THR A 2 0.28 -6.85 -17.48
CA THR A 2 -1.05 -6.36 -17.08
C THR A 2 -1.76 -7.37 -16.20
N VAL A 3 -2.50 -6.88 -15.20
CA VAL A 3 -3.24 -7.73 -14.25
C VAL A 3 -4.60 -8.11 -14.83
N VAL A 4 -4.92 -9.40 -14.81
CA VAL A 4 -6.30 -9.87 -14.71
C VAL A 4 -6.37 -10.79 -13.51
N VAL A 5 -7.01 -10.32 -12.44
CA VAL A 5 -7.17 -11.02 -11.17
C VAL A 5 -8.67 -11.02 -10.87
N TYR A 6 -9.24 -12.22 -10.76
CA TYR A 6 -10.63 -12.43 -10.38
C TYR A 6 -10.63 -13.15 -9.03
N TYR A 7 -11.28 -12.55 -8.03
CA TYR A 7 -11.63 -13.25 -6.79
C TYR A 7 -13.14 -13.21 -6.64
N TYR A 8 -13.78 -14.39 -6.69
CA TYR A 8 -15.21 -14.57 -6.45
C TYR A 8 -15.48 -15.02 -4.99
N THR A 9 -14.52 -14.80 -4.10
CA THR A 9 -14.52 -15.34 -2.73
C THR A 9 -13.94 -14.30 -1.77
N ALA A 10 -14.57 -14.15 -0.60
CA ALA A 10 -14.06 -13.34 0.51
C ALA A 10 -12.58 -13.70 0.75
N THR A 11 -11.71 -12.71 0.60
CA THR A 11 -10.25 -12.88 0.65
C THR A 11 -9.69 -11.87 1.63
N LYS A 12 -8.60 -12.21 2.32
CA LYS A 12 -7.92 -11.21 3.14
C LYS A 12 -7.14 -10.22 2.25
N PRO A 13 -7.07 -8.93 2.62
CA PRO A 13 -6.32 -7.94 1.84
C PRO A 13 -4.87 -8.35 1.54
N GLU A 14 -4.18 -8.94 2.51
CA GLU A 14 -2.80 -9.42 2.38
C GLU A 14 -2.65 -10.55 1.36
N ASP A 15 -3.58 -11.51 1.33
CA ASP A 15 -3.60 -12.58 0.33
C ASP A 15 -3.77 -11.99 -1.08
N ALA A 16 -4.64 -10.98 -1.22
CA ALA A 16 -4.85 -10.29 -2.48
C ALA A 16 -3.55 -9.60 -2.96
N VAL A 17 -2.82 -8.93 -2.06
CA VAL A 17 -1.53 -8.29 -2.37
C VAL A 17 -0.46 -9.35 -2.69
N ALA A 18 -0.35 -10.43 -1.92
CA ALA A 18 0.60 -11.52 -2.16
C ALA A 18 0.41 -12.15 -3.54
N ARG A 19 -0.84 -12.35 -3.98
CA ARG A 19 -1.15 -12.82 -5.34
C ARG A 19 -0.75 -11.84 -6.42
N ILE A 20 -0.95 -10.54 -6.20
CA ILE A 20 -0.51 -9.49 -7.13
C ILE A 20 1.02 -9.52 -7.26
N LEU A 21 1.76 -9.65 -6.15
CA LEU A 21 3.23 -9.74 -6.15
C LEU A 21 3.73 -11.00 -6.85
N PHE A 22 3.09 -12.15 -6.62
CA PHE A 22 3.36 -13.39 -7.36
C PHE A 22 3.11 -13.21 -8.86
N LYS A 23 1.94 -12.68 -9.25
CA LYS A 23 1.62 -12.44 -10.66
C LYS A 23 2.53 -11.40 -11.32
N ALA A 24 3.11 -10.48 -10.55
CA ALA A 24 4.12 -9.54 -11.03
C ALA A 24 5.48 -10.20 -11.31
N GLY A 25 5.68 -11.47 -10.93
CA GLY A 25 6.92 -12.21 -11.11
C GLY A 25 7.98 -11.91 -10.04
N LEU A 26 7.61 -11.27 -8.93
CA LEU A 26 8.53 -10.95 -7.84
C LEU A 26 8.84 -12.16 -6.95
N TYR A 27 7.96 -13.16 -6.94
CA TYR A 27 8.07 -14.36 -6.11
C TYR A 27 7.69 -15.61 -6.89
N ALA A 28 8.24 -16.76 -6.49
CA ALA A 28 7.97 -18.05 -7.14
C ALA A 28 6.60 -18.65 -6.75
N SER A 29 5.99 -18.18 -5.65
CA SER A 29 4.64 -18.57 -5.23
C SER A 29 3.99 -17.50 -4.37
N GLU A 30 2.66 -17.53 -4.26
CA GLU A 30 1.87 -16.68 -3.35
C GLU A 30 2.29 -16.86 -1.90
N ALA A 31 2.51 -18.11 -1.46
CA ALA A 31 2.93 -18.40 -0.09
C ALA A 31 4.28 -17.76 0.27
N LEU A 32 5.22 -17.69 -0.69
CA LEU A 32 6.50 -17.01 -0.48
C LEU A 32 6.34 -15.49 -0.46
N ALA A 33 5.44 -14.93 -1.27
CA ALA A 33 5.13 -13.50 -1.24
C ALA A 33 4.52 -13.10 0.11
N LEU A 34 3.55 -13.88 0.60
CA LEU A 34 2.89 -13.67 1.89
C LEU A 34 3.90 -13.79 3.04
N ALA A 35 4.69 -14.86 3.09
CA ALA A 35 5.70 -15.06 4.14
C ALA A 35 6.80 -14.00 4.13
N ALA A 36 7.09 -13.39 2.97
CA ALA A 36 8.05 -12.30 2.86
C ALA A 36 7.44 -10.93 3.17
N MET A 37 6.11 -10.81 3.18
CA MET A 37 5.43 -9.54 3.36
C MET A 37 5.31 -9.20 4.84
N ASP A 38 5.71 -7.97 5.15
CA ASP A 38 5.47 -7.41 6.46
C ASP A 38 4.05 -6.83 6.51
N GLU A 39 3.10 -7.69 6.87
CA GLU A 39 1.67 -7.36 6.92
C GLU A 39 1.22 -6.92 8.31
N GLY A 40 0.23 -6.04 8.35
CA GLY A 40 -0.46 -5.66 9.59
C GLY A 40 -1.74 -6.44 9.69
N ASP A 41 -1.75 -7.52 10.48
CA ASP A 41 -2.80 -8.53 10.61
C ASP A 41 -4.22 -7.95 10.49
N PRO A 42 -4.84 -7.98 9.28
CA PRO A 42 -6.18 -7.48 9.08
C PRO A 42 -7.18 -8.52 9.54
N GLU A 43 -7.93 -8.23 10.60
CA GLU A 43 -9.02 -9.09 11.06
C GLU A 43 -10.29 -8.98 10.17
N PHE A 44 -10.16 -8.49 8.94
CA PHE A 44 -11.27 -8.31 8.01
C PHE A 44 -11.01 -8.93 6.64
N THR A 45 -12.10 -9.22 5.93
CA THR A 45 -12.08 -9.75 4.57
C THR A 45 -12.70 -8.75 3.59
N ILE A 46 -12.27 -8.82 2.34
CA ILE A 46 -12.87 -8.09 1.23
C ILE A 46 -13.61 -9.07 0.32
N ASP A 47 -14.83 -8.73 -0.05
CA ASP A 47 -15.74 -9.63 -0.77
C ASP A 47 -15.42 -9.71 -2.26
N GLU A 48 -14.95 -8.63 -2.88
CA GLU A 48 -14.67 -8.58 -4.32
C GLU A 48 -13.66 -7.48 -4.70
N VAL A 49 -12.70 -7.83 -5.57
CA VAL A 49 -11.73 -6.87 -6.14
C VAL A 49 -11.65 -7.09 -7.65
N ARG A 50 -12.01 -6.06 -8.43
CA ARG A 50 -11.90 -6.06 -9.88
C ARG A 50 -10.92 -4.99 -10.32
N PHE A 51 -9.94 -5.39 -11.11
CA PHE A 51 -9.03 -4.46 -11.80
C PHE A 51 -9.35 -4.46 -13.28
N GLU A 52 -9.31 -3.28 -13.90
CA GLU A 52 -9.52 -3.16 -15.34
C GLU A 52 -8.41 -3.89 -16.12
N ILE A 53 -8.76 -4.38 -17.31
CA ILE A 53 -7.77 -4.97 -18.21
C ILE A 53 -6.75 -3.88 -18.56
N GLY A 54 -5.48 -4.13 -18.23
CA GLY A 54 -4.42 -3.16 -18.47
C GLY A 54 -3.89 -2.50 -17.20
N THR A 55 -4.58 -2.62 -16.06
CA THR A 55 -4.13 -2.05 -14.79
C THR A 55 -2.71 -2.56 -14.43
N PRO A 56 -1.75 -1.65 -14.19
CA PRO A 56 -0.45 -1.99 -13.64
C PRO A 56 -0.56 -2.61 -12.25
N PHE A 57 0.29 -3.57 -11.91
CA PHE A 57 0.29 -4.23 -10.59
C PHE A 57 0.37 -3.23 -9.42
N ILE A 58 1.15 -2.16 -9.57
CA ILE A 58 1.29 -1.14 -8.52
C ILE A 58 -0.01 -0.33 -8.31
N ASP A 59 -0.75 -0.07 -9.38
CA ASP A 59 -2.02 0.65 -9.31
C ASP A 59 -3.11 -0.24 -8.71
N ALA A 60 -3.08 -1.54 -9.00
CA ALA A 60 -3.92 -2.53 -8.34
C ALA A 60 -3.70 -2.55 -6.82
N ILE A 61 -2.45 -2.49 -6.37
CA ILE A 61 -2.13 -2.40 -4.93
C ILE A 61 -2.56 -1.05 -4.36
N ARG A 62 -2.39 0.07 -5.07
CA ARG A 62 -2.90 1.38 -4.63
C ARG A 62 -4.40 1.38 -4.41
N MET A 63 -5.16 0.81 -5.34
CA MET A 63 -6.62 0.69 -5.19
C MET A 63 -7.00 -0.15 -3.96
N LEU A 64 -6.29 -1.25 -3.69
CA LEU A 64 -6.49 -2.03 -2.45
C LEU A 64 -6.18 -1.21 -1.20
N CYS A 65 -5.07 -0.46 -1.21
CA CYS A 65 -4.69 0.44 -0.12
C CYS A 65 -5.76 1.49 0.16
N GLU A 66 -6.32 2.11 -0.88
CA GLU A 66 -7.36 3.13 -0.76
C GLU A 66 -8.66 2.56 -0.16
N VAL A 67 -9.06 1.35 -0.55
CA VAL A 67 -10.26 0.69 -0.02
C VAL A 67 -10.07 0.27 1.44
N CYS A 68 -8.86 -0.17 1.81
CA CYS A 68 -8.58 -0.72 3.14
C CYS A 68 -8.11 0.32 4.16
N ASP A 69 -7.79 1.56 3.73
CA ASP A 69 -7.00 2.54 4.50
C ASP A 69 -5.63 1.99 4.94
N TYR A 70 -4.94 1.34 3.99
CA TYR A 70 -3.62 0.72 4.19
C TYR A 70 -2.55 1.47 3.40
N ARG A 71 -1.28 1.18 3.72
CA ARG A 71 -0.12 1.66 2.97
C ARG A 71 0.70 0.48 2.49
N PHE A 72 1.08 0.54 1.23
CA PHE A 72 2.02 -0.38 0.61
C PHE A 72 3.34 0.32 0.24
N HIS A 73 4.46 -0.30 0.60
CA HIS A 73 5.79 0.15 0.20
C HIS A 73 6.82 -0.97 0.34
N PHE A 74 7.98 -0.81 -0.29
CA PHE A 74 9.13 -1.69 -0.05
C PHE A 74 10.07 -1.06 0.98
N LYS A 75 10.55 -1.86 1.92
CA LYS A 75 11.72 -1.50 2.75
C LYS A 75 12.98 -1.44 1.87
N TYR A 76 14.04 -0.81 2.40
CA TYR A 76 15.32 -0.70 1.71
C TYR A 76 15.93 -2.06 1.31
N ASN A 77 15.59 -3.12 2.03
CA ASN A 77 16.06 -4.49 1.80
C ASN A 77 15.17 -5.26 0.78
N GLY A 78 14.18 -4.61 0.18
CA GLY A 78 13.24 -5.23 -0.76
C GLY A 78 12.08 -5.98 -0.11
N THR A 79 11.94 -5.97 1.22
CA THR A 79 10.77 -6.54 1.90
C THR A 79 9.52 -5.71 1.59
N PRO A 80 8.45 -6.30 1.00
CA PRO A 80 7.18 -5.62 0.83
C PRO A 80 6.51 -5.42 2.19
N VAL A 81 5.86 -4.29 2.38
CA VAL A 81 5.13 -3.93 3.59
C VAL A 81 3.71 -3.57 3.20
N PHE A 82 2.73 -4.16 3.87
CA PHE A 82 1.32 -3.87 3.68
C PHE A 82 0.61 -3.74 5.03
N ARG A 83 0.48 -2.51 5.53
CA ARG A 83 0.02 -2.24 6.91
C ARG A 83 -1.04 -1.14 6.94
N PRO A 84 -1.88 -1.06 7.99
CA PRO A 84 -2.79 0.05 8.19
C PRO A 84 -2.07 1.40 8.08
N ALA A 85 -2.78 2.41 7.57
CA ALA A 85 -2.29 3.78 7.66
C ALA A 85 -2.03 4.13 9.13
N PRO A 86 -0.93 4.87 9.43
CA PRO A 86 -0.66 5.30 10.79
C PRO A 86 -1.79 6.18 11.30
N ASP A 87 -2.21 5.93 12.53
CA ASP A 87 -3.27 6.62 13.29
C ASP A 87 -2.97 8.09 13.64
N GLY A 88 -1.88 8.65 13.08
CA GLY A 88 -1.43 10.01 13.35
C GLY A 88 -0.67 10.17 14.66
N ALA A 89 -0.37 9.08 15.39
CA ALA A 89 0.45 9.15 16.58
C ALA A 89 1.84 9.73 16.25
N VAL A 90 2.19 10.83 16.91
CA VAL A 90 3.48 11.49 16.73
C VAL A 90 4.55 10.64 17.39
N VAL A 91 5.26 9.83 16.60
CA VAL A 91 6.37 8.99 17.07
C VAL A 91 7.65 9.81 17.29
N PHE A 92 7.72 10.98 16.68
CA PHE A 92 8.86 11.88 16.75
C PHE A 92 8.43 13.33 16.51
N ALA A 93 8.89 14.24 17.37
CA ALA A 93 8.68 15.67 17.21
C ALA A 93 10.03 16.41 17.26
N PHE A 94 10.24 17.33 16.34
CA PHE A 94 11.36 18.27 16.44
C PHE A 94 11.06 19.25 17.58
N THR A 95 11.82 19.17 18.67
CA THR A 95 11.65 20.04 19.85
C THR A 95 12.33 21.40 19.70
N ALA A 96 13.20 21.57 18.71
CA ALA A 96 13.88 22.83 18.44
C ALA A 96 14.25 22.97 16.95
N GLN A 97 14.14 24.19 16.42
CA GLN A 97 14.41 24.50 15.00
C GLN A 97 15.87 24.23 14.59
N LYS A 98 16.81 24.25 15.54
CA LYS A 98 18.22 23.87 15.34
C LYS A 98 18.42 22.40 14.93
N HIS A 99 17.41 21.54 15.13
CA HIS A 99 17.45 20.14 14.69
C HIS A 99 17.04 19.98 13.21
N ILE A 100 16.60 21.06 12.56
CA ILE A 100 16.23 21.08 11.15
C ILE A 100 17.31 21.85 10.38
N ALA A 101 18.16 21.14 9.65
CA ALA A 101 19.29 21.73 8.92
C ALA A 101 18.86 22.67 7.78
N SER A 102 17.65 22.49 7.24
CA SER A 102 17.05 23.33 6.21
C SER A 102 15.54 23.09 6.19
N VAL A 103 14.74 24.14 6.41
CA VAL A 103 13.29 24.07 6.27
C VAL A 103 12.95 24.32 4.80
N ARG A 104 12.68 23.27 4.02
CA ARG A 104 12.06 23.41 2.70
C ARG A 104 10.55 23.38 2.88
N ASN A 105 9.95 24.55 3.04
CA ASN A 105 8.49 24.68 3.03
C ASN A 105 8.02 24.67 1.58
N TYR A 106 7.72 23.47 1.06
CA TYR A 106 6.99 23.33 -0.19
C TYR A 106 5.54 22.99 0.17
N GLN A 107 4.65 23.97 -0.04
CA GLN A 107 3.21 23.75 -0.04
C GLN A 107 2.73 24.02 -1.46
N ASP A 108 2.28 22.98 -2.16
CA ASP A 108 1.63 23.14 -3.45
C ASP A 108 0.16 23.51 -3.21
N HIS A 109 -0.17 24.79 -3.35
CA HIS A 109 -1.55 25.27 -3.25
C HIS A 109 -2.42 24.81 -4.43
N GLY A 110 -1.83 24.29 -5.52
CA GLY A 110 -2.56 23.79 -6.68
C GLY A 110 -3.35 22.51 -6.42
N GLU A 111 -3.04 21.76 -5.36
CA GLU A 111 -3.77 20.55 -4.96
C GLU A 111 -4.87 20.81 -3.92
N ILE A 112 -4.97 22.03 -3.39
CA ILE A 112 -6.03 22.44 -2.44
C ILE A 112 -7.19 23.07 -3.22
N TRP A 113 -8.13 22.23 -3.66
CA TRP A 113 -9.34 22.71 -4.33
C TRP A 113 -10.38 23.10 -3.29
N ASN A 114 -10.53 24.39 -3.03
CA ASN A 114 -11.72 24.90 -2.35
C ASN A 114 -12.90 24.78 -3.31
N ARG A 115 -13.90 23.97 -2.94
CA ARG A 115 -15.20 23.98 -3.62
C ARG A 115 -15.89 25.30 -3.26
N ILE A 116 -15.84 26.28 -4.17
CA ILE A 116 -16.63 27.52 -4.11
C ILE A 116 -17.99 27.26 -4.74
#